data_AF-A0A414PV34-F1
#
_entry.id   AF-A0A414PV34-F1
#
_cell.length_a   1.000
_cell.length_b   1.000
_cell.length_c   1.000
_cell.angle_alpha   90.00
_cell.angle_beta   90.00
_cell.angle_gamma   90.00
#
_symmetry.space_group_name_H-M   'P 1'
#
loop_
_entity.id
_entity.type
_entity.pdbx_description
1 polymer ?
#
loop_
_entity_poly.entity_id
_entity_poly.type
_entity_poly.pdbx_seq_one_letter_code
_entity_poly.pdbx_strand_id
1 'polypeptide(L)'
;MLLFKLILFVGIFLGLTYGIEFLMPPFGQLYYVDPLEILLSLSQTLTYKIGVSKNLAMGLTVLLIGIIPLICVILLSKVTKKRRKQTKYKFK
;
A
#
# COMPACT_ATOMS: atom_id res chain seq x y z
N MET A 1 11.47 16.48 0.58
CA MET A 1 10.64 15.79 -0.44
C MET A 1 10.62 14.28 -0.26
N LEU A 2 11.73 13.60 0.05
CA LEU A 2 11.74 12.14 0.27
C LEU A 2 10.85 11.73 1.45
N LEU A 3 11.00 12.40 2.61
CA LEU A 3 10.20 12.13 3.81
C LEU A 3 8.69 12.19 3.54
N PHE A 4 8.22 13.22 2.81
CA PHE A 4 6.81 13.34 2.44
C PHE A 4 6.34 12.17 1.56
N LYS A 5 7.17 11.71 0.61
CA LYS A 5 6.84 10.53 -0.22
C LYS A 5 6.76 9.26 0.62
N LEU A 6 7.66 9.11 1.59
CA LEU A 6 7.66 7.98 2.50
C LEU A 6 6.40 7.98 3.38
N ILE A 7 6.05 9.12 3.98
CA ILE A 7 4.82 9.25 4.78
C ILE A 7 3.59 8.93 3.94
N LEU A 8 3.54 9.43 2.70
CA LEU A 8 2.42 9.19 1.79
C LEU A 8 2.34 7.72 1.36
N PHE A 9 3.49 7.08 1.14
CA PHE A 9 3.56 5.64 0.88
C PHE A 9 3.02 4.84 2.06
N VAL A 10 3.56 5.08 3.27
CA VAL A 10 3.18 4.36 4.49
C VAL A 10 1.71 4.59 4.81
N GLY A 11 1.22 5.83 4.69
CA GLY A 11 -0.18 6.16 4.94
C GLY A 11 -1.14 5.44 4.01
N ILE A 12 -0.85 5.39 2.70
CA ILE A 12 -1.70 4.66 1.74
C ILE A 12 -1.57 3.15 1.94
N PHE A 13 -0.36 2.65 2.21
CA PHE A 13 -0.14 1.23 2.48
C PHE A 13 -0.96 0.76 3.70
N LEU A 14 -0.86 1.48 4.81
CA LEU A 14 -1.64 1.19 6.02
C LEU A 14 -3.14 1.35 5.77
N GLY A 15 -3.55 2.42 5.08
CA GLY A 15 -4.95 2.63 4.72
C GLY A 15 -5.52 1.50 3.87
N LEU A 16 -4.73 0.93 2.96
CA LEU A 16 -5.13 -0.25 2.18
C LEU A 16 -5.16 -1.52 3.02
N THR A 17 -4.17 -1.77 3.87
CA THR A 17 -4.19 -2.97 4.72
C THR A 17 -5.40 -2.97 5.66
N TYR A 18 -5.67 -1.86 6.33
CA TYR A 18 -6.86 -1.73 7.18
C TYR A 18 -8.16 -1.63 6.38
N GLY A 19 -8.12 -1.06 5.18
CA GLY A 19 -9.28 -1.00 4.29
C GLY A 19 -9.70 -2.38 3.77
N ILE A 20 -8.74 -3.25 3.45
CA ILE A 20 -9.01 -4.65 3.07
C ILE A 20 -9.63 -5.39 4.25
N GLU A 21 -9.08 -5.20 5.45
CA GLU A 21 -9.65 -5.76 6.67
C GLU A 21 -11.11 -5.32 6.79
N PHE A 22 -11.38 -4.02 6.76
CA PHE A 22 -12.72 -3.46 6.90
C PHE A 22 -13.74 -3.94 5.83
N LEU A 23 -13.31 -4.18 4.59
CA LEU A 23 -14.23 -4.41 3.45
C LEU A 23 -14.54 -5.88 3.15
N MET A 24 -13.70 -6.84 3.54
CA MET A 24 -13.91 -8.27 3.20
C MET A 24 -14.37 -9.08 4.42
N PRO A 25 -15.44 -9.88 4.37
CA PRO A 25 -15.70 -10.90 5.40
C PRO A 25 -14.67 -12.05 5.28
N PRO A 26 -14.11 -12.61 6.37
CA PRO A 26 -14.40 -12.42 7.81
C PRO A 26 -13.68 -11.22 8.46
N PHE A 27 -12.93 -10.45 7.68
CA PHE A 27 -12.10 -9.33 8.12
C PHE A 27 -12.87 -8.05 8.49
N GLY A 28 -14.13 -7.91 8.07
CA GLY A 28 -14.98 -6.72 8.28
C GLY A 28 -15.40 -6.42 9.73
N GLN A 29 -14.63 -6.89 10.71
CA GLN A 29 -14.82 -6.66 12.15
C GLN A 29 -13.63 -5.93 12.80
N LEU A 30 -12.59 -5.54 12.03
CA LEU A 30 -11.31 -5.05 12.58
C LEU A 30 -10.76 -6.04 13.62
N TYR A 31 -10.81 -7.33 13.27
CA TYR A 31 -10.43 -8.38 14.21
C TYR A 31 -8.93 -8.32 14.52
N TYR A 32 -8.14 -7.96 13.51
CA TYR A 32 -6.72 -7.72 13.65
C TYR A 32 -6.43 -6.23 13.75
N VAL A 33 -5.76 -5.84 14.84
CA VAL A 33 -5.29 -4.47 15.07
C VAL A 33 -3.89 -4.28 14.48
N ASP A 34 -3.10 -5.36 14.42
CA ASP A 34 -1.76 -5.32 13.88
C ASP A 34 -1.74 -5.54 12.36
N PRO A 35 -1.15 -4.62 11.57
CA PRO A 35 -1.16 -4.72 10.11
C PRO A 35 -0.36 -5.92 9.60
N LEU A 36 0.59 -6.41 10.39
CA LEU A 36 1.33 -7.64 10.10
C LEU A 36 0.44 -8.88 10.20
N GLU A 37 -0.49 -8.92 11.16
CA GLU A 37 -1.43 -10.03 11.31
C GLU A 37 -2.45 -10.03 10.17
N ILE A 38 -2.92 -8.86 9.76
CA ILE A 38 -3.77 -8.69 8.57
C ILE A 38 -3.07 -9.24 7.33
N LEU A 39 -1.83 -8.80 7.08
CA LEU A 39 -1.01 -9.27 5.96
C LEU A 39 -0.77 -10.78 6.03
N LEU A 40 -0.51 -11.31 7.22
CA LEU A 40 -0.25 -12.73 7.43
C LEU A 40 -1.52 -13.56 7.18
N SER A 41 -2.68 -13.11 7.62
CA SER A 41 -3.97 -13.76 7.35
C SER A 41 -4.33 -13.75 5.86
N LEU A 42 -4.10 -12.62 5.18
CA LEU A 42 -4.20 -12.53 3.71
C LEU A 42 -3.25 -13.51 3.02
N SER A 43 -2.01 -13.60 3.51
CA SER A 43 -1.00 -14.49 2.93
C SER A 43 -1.36 -15.96 3.09
N GLN A 44 -1.92 -16.35 4.25
CA GLN A 44 -2.41 -17.70 4.50
C GLN A 44 -3.58 -18.05 3.59
N THR A 45 -4.48 -17.10 3.33
CA THR A 45 -5.60 -17.28 2.39
C THR A 45 -5.09 -17.55 0.97
N LEU A 46 -4.04 -16.84 0.53
CA LEU A 46 -3.39 -17.10 -0.76
C LEU A 46 -2.62 -18.43 -0.78
N THR A 47 -1.88 -18.75 0.28
CA THR A 47 -1.19 -20.04 0.42
C THR A 47 -2.17 -21.20 0.33
N TYR A 48 -3.33 -21.11 0.98
CA TYR A 48 -4.35 -22.17 0.95
C TYR A 48 -4.87 -22.43 -0.47
N LYS A 49 -5.03 -21.38 -1.29
CA LYS A 49 -5.48 -21.53 -2.68
C LYS A 49 -4.39 -21.98 -3.65
N ILE A 50 -3.13 -21.58 -3.44
CA ILE A 50 -2.06 -21.70 -4.44
C ILE A 50 -1.04 -22.78 -4.04
N GLY A 51 -1.04 -23.26 -2.80
CA GLY A 51 -0.12 -24.30 -2.31
C GLY A 51 1.33 -23.82 -2.11
N VAL A 52 1.54 -22.51 -1.99
CA VAL A 52 2.89 -21.89 -1.90
C VAL A 52 3.34 -21.77 -0.44
N SER A 53 4.66 -21.90 -0.19
CA SER A 53 5.22 -21.72 1.16
C SER A 53 4.87 -20.35 1.78
N LYS A 54 4.63 -20.34 3.10
CA LYS A 54 4.15 -19.17 3.85
C LYS A 54 5.02 -17.92 3.63
N ASN A 55 6.34 -18.08 3.61
CA ASN A 55 7.27 -16.96 3.43
C ASN A 55 7.12 -16.30 2.05
N LEU A 56 6.91 -17.12 1.01
CA LEU A 56 6.78 -16.65 -0.35
C LEU A 56 5.41 -16.00 -0.58
N ALA A 57 4.35 -16.56 0.01
CA ALA A 57 3.02 -15.97 -0.01
C ALA A 57 2.97 -14.62 0.74
N MET A 58 3.65 -14.51 1.88
CA MET A 58 3.77 -13.23 2.61
C MET A 58 4.47 -12.18 1.73
N GLY A 59 5.60 -12.54 1.11
CA GLY A 59 6.30 -11.66 0.17
C GLY A 59 5.41 -11.21 -0.99
N LEU A 60 4.63 -12.13 -1.57
CA LEU A 60 3.68 -11.84 -2.64
C LEU A 60 2.55 -10.91 -2.18
N THR A 61 1.97 -11.12 -1.00
CA THR A 61 0.92 -10.23 -0.47
C THR A 61 1.43 -8.81 -0.25
N VAL A 62 2.60 -8.65 0.34
CA VAL A 62 3.21 -7.33 0.58
C VAL A 62 3.52 -6.65 -0.76
N LEU A 63 4.02 -7.39 -1.75
CA LEU A 63 4.24 -6.86 -3.10
C LEU A 63 2.93 -6.40 -3.75
N LEU A 64 1.89 -7.24 -3.75
CA LEU A 64 0.60 -6.94 -4.37
C LEU A 64 -0.04 -5.69 -3.76
N ILE A 65 -0.09 -5.61 -2.43
CA ILE A 65 -0.67 -4.46 -1.72
C ILE A 65 0.24 -3.24 -1.87
N GLY A 66 1.56 -3.42 -1.86
CA GLY A 66 2.57 -2.35 -1.95
C GLY A 66 2.68 -1.67 -3.32
N ILE A 67 2.27 -2.34 -4.41
CA ILE A 67 2.30 -1.76 -5.76
C ILE A 67 1.38 -0.53 -5.87
N ILE A 68 0.18 -0.58 -5.27
CA ILE A 68 -0.81 0.51 -5.37
C ILE A 68 -0.29 1.81 -4.73
N PRO A 69 0.15 1.83 -3.45
CA PRO A 69 0.79 2.99 -2.83
C PRO A 69 1.97 3.51 -3.64
N LEU A 70 2.78 2.61 -4.21
CA LEU A 70 3.96 2.98 -4.97
C LEU A 70 3.60 3.75 -6.25
N ILE A 71 2.59 3.27 -7.00
CA ILE A 71 2.06 3.94 -8.19
C ILE A 71 1.50 5.32 -7.81
N CYS A 72 0.70 5.42 -6.75
CA CYS A 72 0.14 6.68 -6.27
C CYS A 72 1.25 7.72 -5.98
N VAL A 73 2.29 7.33 -5.23
CA VAL A 73 3.40 8.22 -4.88
C VAL A 73 4.18 8.68 -6.12
N ILE A 74 4.38 7.80 -7.11
CA ILE A 74 5.06 8.14 -8.37
C ILE A 74 4.23 9.15 -9.18
N LEU A 75 2.93 8.90 -9.36
CA LEU A 75 2.03 9.79 -10.09
C LEU A 75 1.97 11.16 -9.43
N LEU A 76 1.75 11.20 -8.11
CA LEU A 76 1.71 12.45 -7.36
C LEU A 76 3.03 13.22 -7.51
N SER A 77 4.17 12.53 -7.38
CA SER A 77 5.51 13.13 -7.56
C SER A 77 5.68 13.76 -8.94
N LYS A 78 5.20 13.11 -10.01
CA LYS A 78 5.25 13.65 -11.37
C LYS A 78 4.42 14.91 -11.48
N VAL A 79 3.21 14.93 -10.93
CA VAL A 79 2.30 16.09 -10.93
C VAL A 79 2.92 17.26 -10.16
N THR A 80 3.46 17.03 -8.95
CA THR A 80 4.09 18.10 -8.16
C THR A 80 5.31 18.69 -8.87
N LYS A 81 6.13 17.85 -9.52
CA LYS A 81 7.30 18.30 -10.29
C LYS A 81 6.88 19.14 -11.51
N LYS A 82 5.80 18.76 -12.20
CA LYS A 82 5.24 19.53 -13.34
C LYS A 82 4.72 20.90 -12.89
N ARG A 83 3.94 20.93 -11.80
CA ARG A 83 3.43 22.20 -11.22
C ARG A 83 4.57 23.12 -10.79
N ARG A 84 5.57 22.61 -10.07
CA ARG A 84 6.73 23.42 -9.60
C ARG A 84 7.51 24.05 -10.76
N LYS A 85 7.66 23.35 -11.88
CA LYS A 85 8.27 23.92 -13.10
C LYS A 85 7.39 25.04 -13.67
N GLN A 86 6.09 24.82 -13.85
CA GLN A 86 5.18 25.84 -14.39
C GLN A 86 5.13 27.11 -13.53
N THR A 87 5.13 26.97 -12.20
CA THR A 87 5.22 28.13 -11.29
C THR A 87 6.54 28.87 -11.48
N LYS A 88 7.68 28.18 -11.61
CA LYS A 88 8.99 28.82 -11.82
C LYS A 88 9.07 29.61 -13.14
N TYR A 89 8.35 29.19 -14.18
CA TYR A 89 8.30 29.92 -15.47
C TYR A 89 7.26 31.04 -15.51
N LYS A 90 6.24 31.03 -14.64
CA LYS A 90 5.24 32.14 -14.55
C LYS A 90 5.75 33.36 -13.78
N PHE A 91 6.76 33.19 -12.94
CA PHE A 91 7.34 34.25 -12.11
C PHE A 91 8.75 34.64 -12.58
N LYS A 92 9.05 34.44 -13.86
CA LYS A 92 10.31 34.83 -14.51
C LYS A 92 9.97 35.67 -15.74
#